data_AF-A0A412BSD2-F1
#
_entry.id   AF-A0A412BSD2-F1
#
_cell.length_a   1.000
_cell.length_b   1.000
_cell.length_c   1.000
_cell.angle_alpha   90.00
_cell.angle_beta   90.00
_cell.angle_gamma   90.00
#
_symmetry.space_group_name_H-M   'P 1'
#
loop_
_entity.id
_entity.type
_entity.pdbx_description
1 polymer ?
#
loop_
_entity_poly.entity_id
_entity_poly.type
_entity_poly.pdbx_seq_one_letter_code
_entity_poly.pdbx_strand_id
1 'polypeptide(L)'
;MEIKMKKIIKILKVIIFLVVFVFLILFIIGIFSRGCREKKQDRIYTYKPEETKEYVPLDIVNPMGTKVDEESIPDEEYSDTLEQAMKNPNIDIPPEDDYMRNIDKIIKEFKSEEYIAIYFISEKGKTEAATTFAKFKIKELEGKQKYVFLTKVSDKVTKDTKYGLKTSKGIKLQLTLSDTLQDLNVNPKNTRFVYGVVPDDNIYSLKIEEQQPDEIVHFELLGQDFYLWYYLNLTSNHSGDTLSYEIRE
;
A
#
# COMPACT_ATOMS: atom_id res chain seq x y z
N MET A 1 -50.29 -64.11 18.31
CA MET A 1 -49.88 -63.07 17.32
C MET A 1 -49.40 -61.78 18.01
N GLU A 2 -50.10 -61.29 19.05
CA GLU A 2 -49.71 -60.08 19.81
C GLU A 2 -48.30 -60.09 20.44
N ILE A 3 -47.84 -61.21 20.99
CA ILE A 3 -46.54 -61.28 21.69
C ILE A 3 -45.37 -61.09 20.70
N LYS A 4 -45.50 -61.59 19.47
CA LYS A 4 -44.51 -61.42 18.38
C LYS A 4 -44.45 -59.96 17.94
N MET A 5 -45.60 -59.29 17.84
CA MET A 5 -45.72 -57.89 17.43
C MET A 5 -45.11 -56.93 18.46
N LYS A 6 -45.31 -57.19 19.76
CA LYS A 6 -44.67 -56.41 20.85
C LYS A 6 -43.13 -56.50 20.84
N LYS A 7 -42.56 -57.68 20.53
CA LYS A 7 -41.10 -57.85 20.38
C LYS A 7 -40.56 -57.10 19.16
N ILE A 8 -41.26 -57.15 18.02
CA ILE A 8 -40.87 -56.43 16.80
C ILE A 8 -40.89 -54.91 17.03
N ILE A 9 -41.94 -54.40 17.67
CA ILE A 9 -42.04 -52.97 18.03
C ILE A 9 -40.91 -52.55 18.97
N LYS A 10 -40.53 -53.41 19.92
CA LYS A 10 -39.42 -53.12 20.84
C LYS A 10 -38.07 -53.04 20.10
N ILE A 11 -37.82 -53.94 19.15
CA ILE A 11 -36.61 -53.91 18.30
C ILE A 11 -36.60 -52.66 17.42
N LEU A 12 -37.74 -52.31 16.81
CA LEU A 12 -37.86 -51.13 15.95
C LEU A 12 -37.59 -49.83 16.73
N LYS A 13 -38.08 -49.72 17.97
CA LYS A 13 -37.79 -48.56 18.85
C LYS A 13 -36.31 -48.43 19.18
N VAL A 14 -35.60 -49.54 19.40
CA VAL A 14 -34.15 -49.53 19.65
C VAL A 14 -33.38 -49.06 18.41
N ILE A 15 -33.78 -49.51 17.22
CA ILE A 15 -33.14 -49.08 15.96
C ILE A 15 -33.36 -47.58 15.73
N ILE A 16 -34.60 -47.09 15.90
CA ILE A 16 -34.90 -45.65 15.74
C ILE A 16 -34.09 -44.81 16.73
N PHE A 17 -34.00 -45.23 17.99
CA PHE A 17 -33.19 -44.54 18.99
C PHE A 17 -31.71 -44.47 18.60
N LEU A 18 -31.16 -45.57 18.08
CA LEU A 18 -29.76 -45.65 17.67
C LEU A 18 -29.46 -44.73 16.47
N VAL A 19 -30.37 -44.66 15.51
CA VAL A 19 -30.26 -43.74 14.36
C VAL A 19 -30.29 -42.28 14.83
N VAL A 20 -31.26 -41.90 15.69
CA VAL A 20 -31.36 -40.54 16.22
C VAL A 20 -30.13 -40.16 17.04
N PHE A 21 -29.57 -41.10 17.81
CA PHE A 21 -28.37 -40.88 18.60
C PHE A 21 -27.14 -40.60 17.73
N VAL A 22 -26.99 -41.32 16.61
CA VAL A 22 -25.92 -41.06 15.62
C VAL A 22 -26.07 -39.66 15.00
N PHE A 23 -27.29 -39.25 14.65
CA PHE A 23 -27.53 -37.89 14.15
C PHE A 23 -27.20 -36.81 15.18
N LEU A 24 -27.47 -37.03 16.46
CA LEU A 24 -27.10 -36.13 17.56
C LEU A 24 -25.58 -35.99 17.70
N ILE A 25 -24.84 -37.10 17.61
CA ILE A 25 -23.36 -37.08 17.63
C ILE A 25 -22.81 -36.32 16.41
N LEU A 26 -23.33 -36.59 15.21
CA LEU A 26 -22.92 -35.89 13.98
C LEU A 26 -23.26 -34.39 14.06
N PHE A 27 -24.37 -34.02 14.67
CA PHE A 27 -24.74 -32.62 14.90
C PHE A 27 -23.81 -31.93 15.90
N ILE A 28 -23.43 -32.60 17.00
CA ILE A 28 -22.44 -32.08 17.96
C ILE A 28 -21.06 -31.93 17.30
N ILE A 29 -20.60 -32.90 16.51
CA ILE A 29 -19.35 -32.80 15.74
C ILE A 29 -19.45 -31.68 14.70
N GLY A 30 -20.59 -31.51 14.05
CA GLY A 30 -20.86 -30.42 13.10
C GLY A 30 -20.84 -29.03 13.75
N ILE A 31 -21.34 -28.91 14.99
CA ILE A 31 -21.26 -27.69 15.78
C ILE A 31 -19.83 -27.43 16.26
N PHE A 32 -19.11 -28.45 16.74
CA PHE A 32 -17.71 -28.31 17.16
C PHE A 32 -16.79 -27.96 15.99
N SER A 33 -17.01 -28.54 14.81
CA SER A 33 -16.26 -28.19 13.58
C SER A 33 -16.61 -26.80 13.03
N ARG A 34 -17.83 -26.30 13.26
CA ARG A 34 -18.18 -24.88 12.99
C ARG A 34 -17.66 -23.90 14.05
N GLY A 35 -17.57 -24.32 15.31
CA GLY A 35 -17.02 -23.54 16.43
C GLY A 35 -15.48 -23.50 16.46
N CYS A 36 -14.83 -24.49 15.85
CA CYS A 36 -13.40 -24.51 15.53
C CYS A 36 -13.14 -24.05 14.08
N ARG A 37 -13.80 -22.97 13.64
CA ARG A 37 -13.06 -22.03 12.79
C ARG A 37 -11.97 -21.48 13.70
N GLU A 38 -10.73 -21.90 13.49
CA GLU A 38 -9.58 -21.24 14.11
C GLU A 38 -9.81 -19.73 14.02
N LYS A 39 -9.95 -19.06 15.17
CA LYS A 39 -9.69 -17.63 15.21
C LYS A 39 -8.27 -17.52 14.67
N LYS A 40 -8.10 -16.91 13.49
CA LYS A 40 -6.78 -16.52 12.96
C LYS A 40 -6.07 -15.87 14.15
N GLN A 41 -5.06 -16.54 14.69
CA GLN A 41 -4.34 -16.00 15.81
C GLN A 41 -3.54 -14.84 15.23
N ASP A 42 -3.95 -13.60 15.51
CA ASP A 42 -3.25 -12.39 15.10
C ASP A 42 -1.80 -12.51 15.57
N ARG A 43 -0.90 -12.90 14.66
CA ARG A 43 0.52 -13.04 14.98
C ARG A 43 1.15 -11.70 14.67
N ILE A 44 1.83 -11.11 15.64
CA ILE A 44 2.67 -9.95 15.38
C ILE A 44 3.96 -10.48 14.75
N TYR A 45 4.19 -10.14 13.49
CA TYR A 45 5.48 -10.28 12.85
C TYR A 45 6.37 -9.12 13.29
N THR A 46 7.55 -9.43 13.79
CA THR A 46 8.56 -8.44 14.17
C THR A 46 9.82 -8.71 13.38
N TYR A 47 10.29 -7.70 12.66
CA TYR A 47 11.61 -7.69 12.04
C TYR A 47 12.55 -6.83 12.87
N LYS A 48 13.69 -7.41 13.26
CA LYS A 48 14.82 -6.70 13.84
C LYS A 48 16.05 -6.99 12.99
N PRO A 49 16.79 -5.96 12.54
CA PRO A 49 18.04 -6.17 11.81
C PRO A 49 19.10 -6.79 12.74
N GLU A 50 20.03 -7.56 12.17
CA GLU A 50 21.22 -8.02 12.91
C GLU A 50 22.24 -6.89 13.09
N GLU A 51 22.34 -6.01 12.10
CA GLU A 51 23.23 -4.86 12.08
C GLU A 51 22.47 -3.60 11.62
N THR A 52 22.80 -2.46 12.21
CA THR A 52 22.23 -1.15 11.85
C THR A 52 23.22 -0.36 11.00
N LYS A 53 22.72 0.25 9.92
CA LYS A 53 23.48 1.21 9.12
C LYS A 53 22.92 2.60 9.35
N GLU A 54 23.76 3.63 9.27
CA GLU A 54 23.26 4.99 9.36
C GLU A 54 22.54 5.41 8.07
N TYR A 55 21.45 6.14 8.22
CA TYR A 55 20.75 6.80 7.13
C TYR A 55 21.61 7.93 6.58
N VAL A 56 21.83 7.91 5.26
CA VAL A 56 22.54 8.96 4.53
C VAL A 56 21.58 9.56 3.51
N PRO A 57 21.14 10.82 3.66
CA PRO A 57 20.32 11.49 2.67
C PRO A 57 21.03 11.53 1.31
N LEU A 58 20.31 11.15 0.26
CA LEU A 58 20.78 11.27 -1.12
C LEU A 58 20.38 12.63 -1.71
N ASP A 59 21.25 13.19 -2.55
CA ASP A 59 20.89 14.35 -3.38
C ASP A 59 19.78 13.98 -4.38
N ILE A 60 18.90 14.94 -4.69
CA ILE A 60 17.91 14.79 -5.76
C ILE A 60 18.66 14.76 -7.10
N VAL A 61 18.62 13.63 -7.78
CA VAL A 61 19.26 13.43 -9.08
C VAL A 61 18.23 13.10 -10.16
N ASN A 62 18.49 13.57 -11.38
CA ASN A 62 17.72 13.17 -12.56
C ASN A 62 17.99 11.69 -12.93
N PRO A 63 17.28 11.11 -13.91
CA PRO A 63 17.50 9.73 -14.34
C PRO A 63 18.94 9.40 -14.82
N MET A 64 19.78 10.39 -15.11
CA MET A 64 21.21 10.23 -15.42
C MET A 64 22.12 10.33 -14.18
N GLY A 65 21.57 10.44 -12.98
CA GLY A 65 22.34 10.57 -11.74
C GLY A 65 22.95 11.96 -11.52
N THR A 66 22.50 12.99 -12.26
CA THR A 66 22.98 14.36 -12.12
C THR A 66 22.04 15.16 -11.23
N LYS A 67 22.59 15.92 -10.28
CA LYS A 67 21.81 16.80 -9.42
C LYS A 67 20.96 17.76 -10.27
N VAL A 68 19.66 17.82 -9.98
CA VAL A 68 18.75 18.74 -10.67
C VAL A 68 19.05 20.16 -10.18
N ASP A 69 19.46 21.04 -11.09
CA ASP A 69 19.55 22.47 -10.79
C ASP A 69 18.16 23.09 -10.90
N GLU A 70 17.40 22.98 -9.82
CA GLU A 70 16.02 23.48 -9.74
C GLU A 70 15.92 25.02 -9.85
N GLU A 71 17.01 25.75 -9.61
CA GLU A 71 17.06 27.22 -9.74
C GLU A 71 17.16 27.65 -11.22
N SER A 72 17.73 26.78 -12.06
CA SER A 72 17.93 27.04 -13.49
C SER A 72 16.68 26.82 -14.36
N ILE A 73 15.58 26.31 -13.79
CA ILE A 73 14.35 26.01 -14.53
C ILE A 73 13.69 27.31 -15.01
N PRO A 74 13.54 27.53 -16.34
CA PRO A 74 12.91 28.72 -16.90
C PRO A 74 11.44 28.88 -16.51
N ASP A 75 10.96 30.12 -16.44
CA ASP A 75 9.57 30.43 -16.09
C ASP A 75 8.57 29.86 -17.11
N GLU A 76 8.98 29.71 -18.36
CA GLU A 76 8.18 29.15 -19.45
C GLU A 76 7.89 27.65 -19.29
N GLU A 77 8.67 26.94 -18.48
CA GLU A 77 8.42 25.51 -18.17
C GLU A 77 7.35 25.32 -17.09
N TYR A 78 7.00 26.38 -16.36
CA TYR A 78 5.97 26.33 -15.33
C TYR A 78 4.57 26.40 -15.94
N SER A 79 3.76 25.40 -15.61
CA SER A 79 2.38 25.27 -16.04
C SER A 79 1.39 25.82 -15.01
N ASP A 80 0.21 26.22 -15.46
CA ASP A 80 -0.82 26.79 -14.56
C ASP A 80 -1.49 25.71 -13.67
N THR A 81 -1.35 24.43 -14.03
CA THR A 81 -1.98 23.29 -13.33
C THR A 81 -1.03 22.08 -13.26
N LEU A 82 -1.28 21.18 -12.31
CA LEU A 82 -0.51 19.93 -12.19
C LEU A 82 -0.73 19.01 -13.39
N GLU A 83 -1.95 19.00 -13.94
CA GLU A 83 -2.32 18.25 -15.14
C GLU A 83 -1.50 18.69 -16.35
N GLN A 84 -1.35 20.00 -16.57
CA GLN A 84 -0.50 20.53 -17.63
C GLN A 84 0.98 20.19 -17.38
N ALA A 85 1.46 20.30 -16.14
CA ALA A 85 2.83 19.93 -15.81
C ALA A 85 3.12 18.45 -16.10
N MET A 86 2.17 17.54 -15.83
CA MET A 86 2.28 16.11 -16.17
C MET A 86 2.24 15.81 -17.68
N LYS A 87 1.74 16.74 -18.48
CA LYS A 87 1.75 16.63 -19.94
C LYS A 87 3.07 17.05 -20.59
N ASN A 88 4.09 17.40 -19.79
CA ASN A 88 5.43 17.69 -20.30
C ASN A 88 6.01 16.46 -21.04
N PRO A 89 6.31 16.57 -22.35
CA PRO A 89 6.80 15.44 -23.16
C PRO A 89 8.16 14.91 -22.72
N ASN A 90 8.94 15.67 -21.94
CA ASN A 90 10.25 15.27 -21.45
C ASN A 90 10.19 14.31 -20.25
N ILE A 91 9.00 14.11 -19.65
CA ILE A 91 8.84 13.09 -18.62
C ILE A 91 8.96 11.72 -19.28
N ASP A 92 9.87 10.90 -18.76
CA ASP A 92 10.13 9.54 -19.24
C ASP A 92 8.93 8.62 -18.95
N ILE A 93 8.05 8.51 -19.95
CA ILE A 93 6.88 7.63 -20.00
C ILE A 93 6.86 7.04 -21.42
N PRO A 94 6.96 5.70 -21.56
CA PRO A 94 6.84 5.05 -22.85
C PRO A 94 5.51 5.38 -23.55
N PRO A 95 5.46 5.50 -24.89
CA PRO A 95 4.24 5.85 -25.62
C PRO A 95 3.03 4.95 -25.31
N GLU A 96 3.25 3.67 -25.05
CA GLU A 96 2.21 2.70 -24.67
C GLU A 96 1.57 2.96 -23.30
N ASP A 97 2.26 3.72 -22.46
CA ASP A 97 1.91 4.07 -21.09
C ASP A 97 1.60 5.58 -20.96
N ASP A 98 1.38 6.30 -22.06
CA ASP A 98 1.09 7.76 -22.07
C ASP A 98 -0.11 8.17 -21.20
N TYR A 99 -1.06 7.25 -20.98
CA TYR A 99 -2.18 7.44 -20.06
C TYR A 99 -1.73 7.76 -18.63
N MET A 100 -0.53 7.36 -18.21
CA MET A 100 0.05 7.68 -16.89
C MET A 100 0.29 9.19 -16.68
N ARG A 101 0.17 10.00 -17.73
CA ARG A 101 0.18 11.47 -17.64
C ARG A 101 -1.16 12.05 -17.17
N ASN A 102 -2.22 11.26 -17.14
CA ASN A 102 -3.55 11.70 -16.70
C ASN A 102 -3.64 11.61 -15.18
N ILE A 103 -4.00 12.71 -14.53
CA ILE A 103 -4.36 12.70 -13.11
C ILE A 103 -5.87 12.47 -13.04
N ASP A 104 -6.28 11.20 -13.06
CA ASP A 104 -7.72 10.85 -13.06
C ASP A 104 -8.31 10.89 -11.64
N LYS A 105 -7.53 10.47 -10.63
CA LYS A 105 -7.94 10.52 -9.23
C LYS A 105 -6.75 10.78 -8.31
N ILE A 106 -6.74 11.92 -7.65
CA ILE A 106 -5.78 12.19 -6.56
C ILE A 106 -6.20 11.39 -5.32
N ILE A 107 -5.28 10.60 -4.79
CA ILE A 107 -5.45 9.83 -3.55
C ILE A 107 -4.94 10.64 -2.36
N LYS A 108 -3.79 11.29 -2.51
CA LYS A 108 -3.22 12.15 -1.45
C LYS A 108 -2.35 13.26 -2.01
N GLU A 109 -2.44 14.43 -1.39
CA GLU A 109 -1.58 15.59 -1.63
C GLU A 109 -0.70 15.85 -0.41
N PHE A 110 0.55 16.19 -0.67
CA PHE A 110 1.55 16.69 0.27
C PHE A 110 2.04 18.03 -0.23
N LYS A 111 1.98 19.09 0.58
CA LYS A 111 2.32 20.45 0.15
C LYS A 111 3.21 21.14 1.17
N SER A 112 4.23 21.84 0.67
CA SER A 112 5.06 22.81 1.38
C SER A 112 5.01 24.15 0.64
N GLU A 113 5.84 25.11 1.06
CA GLU A 113 5.96 26.40 0.37
C GLU A 113 6.61 26.25 -1.02
N GLU A 114 7.63 25.40 -1.13
CA GLU A 114 8.43 25.22 -2.36
C GLU A 114 7.91 24.09 -3.26
N TYR A 115 7.18 23.11 -2.69
CA TYR A 115 6.85 21.88 -3.40
C TYR A 115 5.43 21.40 -3.16
N ILE A 116 4.91 20.68 -4.14
CA ILE A 116 3.72 19.84 -4.01
C ILE A 116 4.04 18.46 -4.55
N ALA A 117 3.65 17.41 -3.83
CA ALA A 117 3.72 16.05 -4.29
C ALA A 117 2.35 15.39 -4.17
N ILE A 118 1.93 14.68 -5.21
CA ILE A 118 0.63 14.02 -5.27
C ILE A 118 0.80 12.54 -5.59
N TYR A 119 0.06 11.71 -4.86
CA TYR A 119 -0.15 10.30 -5.19
C TYR A 119 -1.50 10.16 -5.87
N PHE A 120 -1.54 9.67 -7.11
CA PHE A 120 -2.74 9.64 -7.94
C PHE A 120 -2.83 8.37 -8.79
N ILE A 121 -4.03 8.13 -9.31
CA ILE A 121 -4.35 7.05 -10.24
C ILE A 121 -4.52 7.61 -11.65
N SER A 122 -3.99 6.86 -12.63
CA SER A 122 -4.29 7.00 -14.05
C SER A 122 -4.96 5.73 -14.56
N GLU A 123 -6.09 5.84 -15.25
CA GLU A 123 -6.87 4.71 -15.74
C GLU A 123 -6.64 4.44 -17.23
N LYS A 124 -6.59 3.15 -17.60
CA LYS A 124 -6.54 2.70 -18.99
C LYS A 124 -7.62 1.65 -19.23
N GLY A 125 -8.83 2.15 -19.44
CA GLY A 125 -10.01 1.30 -19.59
C GLY A 125 -10.37 0.59 -18.29
N LYS A 126 -10.79 -0.69 -18.36
CA LYS A 126 -11.31 -1.45 -17.21
C LYS A 126 -10.34 -2.52 -16.68
N THR A 127 -9.17 -2.65 -17.28
CA THR A 127 -8.26 -3.78 -17.05
C THR A 127 -6.86 -3.36 -16.65
N GLU A 128 -6.53 -2.09 -16.81
CA GLU A 128 -5.20 -1.55 -16.54
C GLU A 128 -5.35 -0.16 -15.94
N ALA A 129 -4.50 0.14 -14.95
CA ALA A 129 -4.37 1.43 -14.33
C ALA A 129 -2.95 1.56 -13.78
N ALA A 130 -2.54 2.78 -13.45
CA ALA A 130 -1.27 3.05 -12.81
C ALA A 130 -1.48 3.89 -11.57
N THR A 131 -0.65 3.68 -10.57
CA THR A 131 -0.47 4.66 -9.50
C THR A 131 0.81 5.43 -9.76
N THR A 132 0.79 6.73 -9.51
CA THR A 132 1.97 7.58 -9.65
C THR A 132 2.09 8.48 -8.43
N PHE A 133 3.28 8.50 -7.82
CA PHE A 133 3.68 9.56 -6.91
C PHE A 133 4.56 10.53 -7.68
N ALA A 134 4.09 11.75 -7.91
CA ALA A 134 4.83 12.78 -8.62
C ALA A 134 5.06 14.01 -7.72
N LYS A 135 6.22 14.64 -7.86
CA LYS A 135 6.57 15.89 -7.19
C LYS A 135 6.81 17.01 -8.19
N PHE A 136 6.40 18.21 -7.79
CA PHE A 136 6.46 19.44 -8.56
C PHE A 136 7.06 20.56 -7.70
N LYS A 137 7.78 21.47 -8.34
CA LYS A 137 8.18 22.75 -7.75
C LYS A 137 7.07 23.77 -7.93
N ILE A 138 6.79 24.54 -6.88
CA ILE A 138 5.84 25.65 -6.88
C ILE A 138 6.62 26.94 -7.14
N LYS A 139 6.10 27.79 -8.03
CA LYS A 139 6.61 29.15 -8.21
C LYS A 139 5.46 30.12 -8.37
N GLU A 140 5.56 31.28 -7.73
CA GLU A 140 4.60 32.37 -7.91
C GLU A 140 5.03 33.21 -9.12
N LEU A 141 4.20 33.24 -10.17
CA LEU A 141 4.43 34.02 -11.38
C LEU A 141 3.18 34.84 -11.68
N GLU A 142 3.35 36.17 -11.83
CA GLU A 142 2.25 37.11 -12.10
C GLU A 142 1.09 37.01 -11.07
N GLY A 143 1.40 36.69 -9.81
CA GLY A 143 0.40 36.55 -8.73
C GLY A 143 -0.44 35.27 -8.82
N LYS A 144 0.07 34.24 -9.51
CA LYS A 144 -0.52 32.91 -9.57
C LYS A 144 0.53 31.85 -9.24
N GLN A 145 0.12 30.83 -8.49
CA GLN A 145 0.92 29.62 -8.31
C GLN A 145 0.99 28.86 -9.63
N LYS A 146 2.22 28.50 -10.03
CA LYS A 146 2.52 27.65 -11.17
C LYS A 146 3.40 26.48 -10.75
N TYR A 147 3.42 25.46 -11.59
CA TYR A 147 3.99 24.15 -11.27
C TYR A 147 4.90 23.66 -12.38
N VAL A 148 6.04 23.09 -12.02
CA VAL A 148 6.90 22.34 -12.94
C VAL A 148 7.18 20.96 -12.38
N PHE A 149 7.13 19.94 -13.23
CA PHE A 149 7.42 18.56 -12.87
C PHE A 149 8.89 18.40 -12.49
N LEU A 150 9.19 17.65 -11.43
CA LEU A 150 10.55 17.31 -11.02
C LEU A 150 10.85 15.82 -11.16
N THR A 151 10.04 14.97 -10.52
CA THR A 151 10.30 13.53 -10.41
C THR A 151 9.01 12.75 -10.19
N LYS A 152 9.05 11.45 -10.46
CA LYS A 152 7.96 10.52 -10.16
C LYS A 152 8.44 9.08 -9.93
N VAL A 153 7.59 8.33 -9.23
CA VAL A 153 7.57 6.87 -9.25
C VAL A 153 6.20 6.42 -9.72
N SER A 154 6.15 5.48 -10.66
CA SER A 154 4.90 4.92 -11.18
C SER A 154 4.90 3.40 -11.00
N ASP A 155 3.75 2.84 -10.65
CA ASP A 155 3.52 1.39 -10.61
C ASP A 155 2.30 1.03 -11.46
N LYS A 156 2.49 0.12 -12.42
CA LYS A 156 1.45 -0.33 -13.35
C LYS A 156 0.76 -1.56 -12.80
N VAL A 157 -0.57 -1.48 -12.72
CA VAL A 157 -1.42 -2.55 -12.21
C VAL A 157 -2.37 -3.00 -13.32
N THR A 158 -2.47 -4.31 -13.48
CA THR A 158 -3.48 -4.94 -14.32
C THR A 158 -4.47 -5.66 -13.43
N LYS A 159 -5.67 -5.93 -13.95
CA LYS A 159 -6.71 -6.67 -13.22
C LYS A 159 -6.23 -8.06 -12.77
N ASP A 160 -5.28 -8.64 -13.50
CA ASP A 160 -4.71 -9.96 -13.22
C ASP A 160 -3.44 -9.90 -12.34
N THR A 161 -2.99 -8.69 -11.96
CA THR A 161 -1.85 -8.51 -11.06
C THR A 161 -2.15 -9.19 -9.72
N LYS A 162 -1.27 -10.12 -9.31
CA LYS A 162 -1.37 -10.83 -8.03
C LYS A 162 -0.29 -10.37 -7.07
N TYR A 163 -0.71 -9.96 -5.89
CA TYR A 163 0.19 -9.60 -4.80
C TYR A 163 0.48 -10.83 -3.94
N GLY A 164 1.49 -11.60 -4.35
CA GLY A 164 1.84 -12.87 -3.71
C GLY A 164 2.83 -12.75 -2.53
N LEU A 165 3.38 -11.56 -2.30
CA LEU A 165 4.27 -11.29 -1.18
C LEU A 165 3.44 -11.08 0.08
N LYS A 166 3.85 -11.73 1.18
CA LYS A 166 3.37 -11.36 2.51
C LYS A 166 3.62 -9.88 2.76
N THR A 167 2.67 -9.21 3.40
CA THR A 167 2.74 -7.78 3.70
C THR A 167 4.02 -7.42 4.44
N SER A 168 4.45 -8.20 5.43
CA SER A 168 5.75 -8.02 6.10
C SER A 168 6.94 -7.93 5.13
N LYS A 169 7.03 -8.86 4.16
CA LYS A 169 8.10 -8.85 3.15
C LYS A 169 7.99 -7.65 2.20
N GLY A 170 6.76 -7.24 1.87
CA GLY A 170 6.49 -6.03 1.09
C GLY A 170 6.98 -4.78 1.81
N ILE A 171 6.70 -4.65 3.11
CA ILE A 171 7.21 -3.55 3.94
C ILE A 171 8.73 -3.51 3.92
N LYS A 172 9.41 -4.65 4.08
CA LYS A 172 10.88 -4.67 4.02
C LYS A 172 11.43 -4.06 2.73
N LEU A 173 10.86 -4.44 1.58
CA LEU A 173 11.28 -3.92 0.28
C LEU A 173 11.01 -2.42 0.16
N GLN A 174 9.84 -1.96 0.59
CA GLN A 174 9.46 -0.54 0.55
C GLN A 174 10.38 0.31 1.44
N LEU A 175 10.75 -0.20 2.62
CA LEU A 175 11.73 0.46 3.50
C LEU A 175 13.13 0.47 2.90
N THR A 176 13.59 -0.61 2.24
CA THR A 176 14.88 -0.59 1.53
C THR A 176 14.91 0.49 0.44
N LEU A 177 13.79 0.74 -0.24
CA LEU A 177 13.70 1.75 -1.29
C LEU A 177 13.50 3.17 -0.74
N SER A 178 12.99 3.35 0.49
CA SER A 178 12.58 4.66 0.99
C SER A 178 13.70 5.69 0.99
N ASP A 179 14.94 5.26 1.26
CA ASP A 179 16.10 6.16 1.28
C ASP A 179 16.44 6.71 -0.12
N THR A 180 16.15 5.94 -1.17
CA THR A 180 16.33 6.36 -2.57
C THR A 180 15.17 7.20 -3.12
N LEU A 181 14.02 7.19 -2.44
CA LEU A 181 12.80 7.88 -2.85
C LEU A 181 12.55 9.17 -2.05
N GLN A 182 13.60 9.71 -1.42
CA GLN A 182 13.53 10.98 -0.68
C GLN A 182 13.35 12.20 -1.59
N ASP A 183 13.59 12.05 -2.89
CA ASP A 183 13.32 13.08 -3.88
C ASP A 183 11.84 13.51 -3.91
N LEU A 184 10.92 12.61 -3.57
CA LEU A 184 9.48 12.86 -3.42
C LEU A 184 9.10 13.66 -2.15
N ASN A 185 10.02 13.83 -1.20
CA ASN A 185 9.75 14.59 0.02
C ASN A 185 9.55 16.08 -0.30
N VAL A 186 8.46 16.67 0.19
CA VAL A 186 8.18 18.12 0.05
C VAL A 186 8.91 18.99 1.07
N ASN A 187 9.54 18.39 2.08
CA ASN A 187 10.36 19.04 3.12
C ASN A 187 11.74 18.36 3.31
N PRO A 188 12.55 18.20 2.24
CA PRO A 188 13.74 17.33 2.24
C PRO A 188 14.87 17.81 3.16
N LYS A 189 14.89 19.09 3.55
CA LYS A 189 15.90 19.66 4.45
C LYS A 189 15.68 19.28 5.93
N ASN A 190 14.44 18.98 6.31
CA ASN A 190 14.02 18.94 7.71
C ASN A 190 13.43 17.59 8.14
N THR A 191 13.03 16.75 7.18
CA THR A 191 12.23 15.56 7.45
C THR A 191 12.73 14.37 6.67
N ARG A 192 12.48 13.16 7.19
CA ARG A 192 12.64 11.91 6.47
C ARG A 192 11.27 11.35 6.11
N PHE A 193 10.90 11.48 4.83
CA PHE A 193 9.60 11.03 4.35
C PHE A 193 9.66 9.54 3.99
N VAL A 194 8.80 8.71 4.56
CA VAL A 194 8.76 7.27 4.26
C VAL A 194 7.34 6.91 3.88
N TYR A 195 7.15 6.21 2.77
CA TYR A 195 5.83 5.80 2.34
C TYR A 195 5.85 4.40 1.73
N GLY A 196 4.66 3.85 1.58
CA GLY A 196 4.47 2.61 0.87
C GLY A 196 3.01 2.33 0.57
N VAL A 197 2.78 1.29 -0.22
CA VAL A 197 1.44 0.92 -0.69
C VAL A 197 1.31 -0.59 -0.59
N VAL A 198 0.25 -1.06 0.06
CA VAL A 198 -0.01 -2.49 0.22
C VAL A 198 -1.49 -2.82 0.00
N PRO A 199 -1.83 -4.01 -0.48
CA PRO A 199 -3.21 -4.46 -0.66
C PRO A 199 -3.75 -5.24 0.57
N ASP A 200 -3.32 -4.88 1.77
CA ASP A 200 -3.62 -5.60 3.01
C ASP A 200 -3.92 -4.62 4.15
N ASP A 201 -5.08 -4.79 4.80
CA ASP A 201 -5.56 -3.94 5.89
C ASP A 201 -4.79 -4.16 7.20
N ASN A 202 -3.99 -5.22 7.32
CA ASN A 202 -3.07 -5.39 8.45
C ASN A 202 -2.07 -4.23 8.57
N ILE A 203 -1.90 -3.42 7.53
CA ILE A 203 -1.10 -2.20 7.56
C ILE A 203 -1.50 -1.23 8.67
N TYR A 204 -2.75 -1.24 9.13
CA TYR A 204 -3.20 -0.43 10.28
C TYR A 204 -2.49 -0.77 11.59
N SER A 205 -1.80 -1.91 11.65
CA SER A 205 -1.00 -2.32 12.81
C SER A 205 0.50 -2.03 12.66
N LEU A 206 0.94 -1.48 11.52
CA LEU A 206 2.34 -1.21 11.25
C LEU A 206 2.92 -0.27 12.30
N LYS A 207 4.11 -0.63 12.81
CA LYS A 207 5.02 0.32 13.43
C LYS A 207 6.42 0.15 12.86
N ILE A 208 7.12 1.25 12.63
CA ILE A 208 8.52 1.29 12.23
C ILE A 208 9.29 2.04 13.30
N GLU A 209 10.32 1.41 13.88
CA GLU A 209 11.05 1.98 15.02
C GLU A 209 10.09 2.51 16.10
N GLU A 210 9.10 1.69 16.46
CA GLU A 210 8.04 1.97 17.45
C GLU A 210 7.06 3.11 17.09
N GLN A 211 7.26 3.80 15.97
CA GLN A 211 6.38 4.86 15.47
C GLN A 211 5.26 4.29 14.61
N GLN A 212 4.08 4.91 14.65
CA GLN A 212 2.96 4.60 13.75
C GLN A 212 2.99 5.52 12.53
N PRO A 213 2.47 5.10 11.37
CA PRO A 213 2.28 6.00 10.22
C PRO A 213 1.45 7.22 10.62
N ASP A 214 1.79 8.39 10.07
CA ASP A 214 1.02 9.62 10.29
C ASP A 214 -0.41 9.48 9.75
N GLU A 215 -0.56 8.76 8.63
CA GLU A 215 -1.86 8.42 8.06
C GLU A 215 -1.77 7.13 7.23
N ILE A 216 -2.93 6.49 7.08
CA ILE A 216 -3.15 5.38 6.15
C ILE A 216 -4.40 5.70 5.34
N VAL A 217 -4.22 5.89 4.03
CA VAL A 217 -5.28 6.25 3.08
C VAL A 217 -5.71 5.01 2.32
N HIS A 218 -6.95 4.59 2.51
CA HIS A 218 -7.57 3.52 1.73
C HIS A 218 -8.01 4.03 0.35
N PHE A 219 -7.79 3.22 -0.68
CA PHE A 219 -8.32 3.47 -2.01
C PHE A 219 -8.57 2.15 -2.76
N GLU A 220 -9.46 2.19 -3.74
CA GLU A 220 -9.71 1.07 -4.64
C GLU A 220 -9.00 1.31 -5.99
N LEU A 221 -8.38 0.27 -6.53
CA LEU A 221 -7.77 0.23 -7.85
C LEU A 221 -8.18 -1.06 -8.56
N LEU A 222 -8.87 -0.95 -9.69
CA LEU A 222 -9.37 -2.09 -10.48
C LEU A 222 -10.20 -3.11 -9.65
N GLY A 223 -10.99 -2.63 -8.67
CA GLY A 223 -11.81 -3.48 -7.81
C GLY A 223 -11.05 -4.17 -6.68
N GLN A 224 -9.80 -3.79 -6.42
CA GLN A 224 -8.99 -4.29 -5.30
C GLN A 224 -8.69 -3.15 -4.32
N ASP A 225 -8.68 -3.47 -3.03
CA ASP A 225 -8.36 -2.53 -1.96
C ASP A 225 -6.85 -2.34 -1.82
N PHE A 226 -6.44 -1.09 -1.66
CA PHE A 226 -5.07 -0.69 -1.38
C PHE A 226 -5.03 0.35 -0.27
N TYR A 227 -3.87 0.42 0.37
CA TYR A 227 -3.61 1.31 1.49
C TYR A 227 -2.27 2.00 1.27
N LEU A 228 -2.32 3.31 1.02
CA LEU A 228 -1.15 4.18 1.06
C LEU A 228 -0.87 4.50 2.53
N TRP A 229 0.29 4.13 3.04
CA TRP A 229 0.76 4.49 4.38
C TRP A 229 1.99 5.38 4.27
N TYR A 230 2.14 6.34 5.18
CA TYR A 230 3.30 7.21 5.18
C TYR A 230 3.65 7.80 6.55
N TYR A 231 4.90 8.24 6.66
CA TYR A 231 5.48 9.03 7.72
C TYR A 231 5.98 10.33 7.09
N LEU A 232 5.44 11.47 7.52
CA LEU A 232 5.91 12.80 7.14
C LEU A 232 7.33 13.05 7.65
N ASN A 233 7.64 12.53 8.83
CA ASN A 233 8.98 12.60 9.40
C ASN A 233 9.28 11.37 10.29
N LEU A 234 9.81 10.30 9.70
CA LEU A 234 10.26 9.15 10.47
C LEU A 234 11.52 9.51 11.28
N THR A 235 11.42 9.57 12.60
CA THR A 235 12.56 9.86 13.47
C THR A 235 13.37 8.58 13.71
N SER A 236 14.37 8.33 12.85
CA SER A 236 15.35 7.26 13.02
C SER A 236 16.62 7.60 12.24
N ASN A 237 17.77 7.31 12.83
CA ASN A 237 19.07 7.42 12.17
C ASN A 237 19.45 6.14 11.42
N HIS A 238 18.62 5.08 11.41
CA HIS A 238 18.92 3.85 10.69
C HIS A 238 18.54 3.94 9.21
N SER A 239 19.38 3.44 8.31
CA SER A 239 19.02 3.31 6.88
C SER A 239 17.80 2.40 6.71
N GLY A 240 17.01 2.67 5.69
CA GLY A 240 15.75 1.98 5.41
C GLY A 240 15.90 0.46 5.32
N ASP A 241 17.02 -0.03 4.80
CA ASP A 241 17.34 -1.47 4.76
C ASP A 241 17.69 -2.09 6.11
N THR A 242 17.75 -1.29 7.18
CA THR A 242 18.01 -1.73 8.57
C THR A 242 16.98 -1.20 9.57
N LEU A 243 15.86 -0.61 9.12
CA LEU A 243 14.78 -0.23 10.03
C LEU A 243 14.11 -1.46 10.65
N SER A 244 13.86 -1.39 11.97
CA SER A 244 13.01 -2.35 12.66
C SER A 244 11.54 -2.06 12.39
N TYR A 245 10.69 -3.10 12.29
CA TYR A 245 9.25 -2.92 12.15
C TYR A 245 8.44 -4.08 12.73
N GLU A 246 7.20 -3.79 13.11
CA GLU A 246 6.21 -4.78 13.51
C GLU A 246 4.89 -4.59 12.74
N ILE A 247 4.23 -5.70 12.41
CA ILE A 247 2.94 -5.72 11.73
C ILE A 247 2.19 -7.01 12.08
N ARG A 248 0.87 -6.97 12.12
CA ARG A 248 0.00 -8.14 12.30
C ARG A 248 -0.06 -8.99 11.01
N GLU A 249 -0.10 -10.31 11.13
CA GLU A 249 -0.31 -11.29 10.04
C GLU A 249 -1.32 -12.41 10.42
#